data_AF-A0A7S2FX43-F1
#
_entry.id   AF-A0A7S2FX43-F1
#
_cell.length_a   1.000
_cell.length_b   1.000
_cell.length_c   1.000
_cell.angle_alpha   90.00
_cell.angle_beta   90.00
_cell.angle_gamma   90.00
#
_symmetry.space_group_name_H-M   'P 1'
#
loop_
_entity.id
_entity.type
_entity.pdbx_description
1 polymer ?
#
loop_
_entity_poly.entity_id
_entity_poly.type
_entity_poly.pdbx_seq_one_letter_code
_entity_poly.pdbx_strand_id
1 'polypeptide(L)'
;ITLMPSSSQPYRLRNICRCSHKKSIPALQERERLVDLVSQRFQGRFDNLDQVLLDQASGLDPLDVHERFDCLIQPIKLTKDEPRGGGSRSNIVPDPCIALYYFDGEPTKLFRIRYYSFHHVPDAPHAANSATGGGDVLGDDPGAETKRDGVFLQMRLWKLPQPWASEVRQAAADGIAIAADVAARLLVGSVQEAERAATDRGGEAGTLVGVGTTAPDEDDVVPLQLLSPCSELVGCEVVWEYDSTNDDLRAEMLEGSCVVDSERTPGKQIRVTDELILNDLQLSINDCGFDTDTGALIYGNRKGIPYLLQRRTP
;
A
#
# COMPACT_ATOMS: atom_id res chain seq x y z
N ILE A 1 25.36 -76.62 11.73
CA ILE A 1 26.54 -75.76 11.50
C ILE A 1 26.73 -75.66 9.99
N THR A 2 27.01 -74.45 9.50
CA THR A 2 27.06 -73.96 8.10
C THR A 2 25.71 -73.55 7.48
N LEU A 3 25.43 -72.23 7.41
CA LEU A 3 25.51 -71.38 6.19
C LEU A 3 24.91 -69.96 6.45
N MET A 4 25.63 -68.94 5.98
CA MET A 4 25.31 -67.49 5.85
C MET A 4 24.18 -67.27 4.78
N PRO A 5 23.60 -66.05 4.49
CA PRO A 5 24.13 -64.69 4.75
C PRO A 5 23.12 -63.55 5.13
N SER A 6 23.71 -62.47 5.66
CA SER A 6 23.43 -61.04 5.43
C SER A 6 22.21 -60.67 4.56
N SER A 7 21.20 -60.04 5.18
CA SER A 7 20.22 -59.19 4.48
C SER A 7 20.37 -57.73 4.90
N SER A 8 20.69 -56.94 3.89
CA SER A 8 20.74 -55.49 3.83
C SER A 8 19.50 -54.79 4.40
N GLN A 9 19.74 -53.66 5.07
CA GLN A 9 18.71 -52.69 5.44
C GLN A 9 18.02 -52.12 4.20
N PRO A 10 16.68 -52.01 4.17
CA PRO A 10 16.03 -51.08 3.27
C PRO A 10 16.06 -49.68 3.89
N TYR A 11 16.67 -48.75 3.16
CA TYR A 11 16.53 -47.31 3.33
C TYR A 11 15.04 -46.95 3.48
N ARG A 12 14.65 -46.42 4.64
CA ARG A 12 13.38 -45.70 4.79
C ARG A 12 13.48 -44.43 3.94
N LEU A 13 12.86 -44.45 2.77
CA LEU A 13 12.47 -43.24 2.05
C LEU A 13 11.67 -42.38 3.03
N ARG A 14 12.27 -41.26 3.45
CA ARG A 14 11.54 -40.18 4.10
C ARG A 14 10.50 -39.72 3.09
N ASN A 15 9.23 -40.01 3.36
CA ASN A 15 8.12 -39.34 2.71
C ASN A 15 8.29 -37.85 2.97
N ILE A 16 8.78 -37.12 1.97
CA ILE A 16 8.63 -35.67 1.89
C ILE A 16 7.12 -35.47 1.75
N CYS A 17 6.48 -35.20 2.89
CA CYS A 17 5.11 -34.74 2.92
C CYS A 17 5.12 -33.34 2.29
N ARG A 18 4.95 -33.27 0.97
CA ARG A 18 4.54 -32.04 0.29
C ARG A 18 3.14 -31.71 0.79
N CYS A 19 3.07 -30.99 1.91
CA CYS A 19 1.86 -30.26 2.29
C CYS A 19 1.73 -29.09 1.32
N SER A 20 1.29 -29.38 0.10
CA SER A 20 0.70 -28.39 -0.79
C SER A 20 -0.52 -27.85 -0.06
N HIS A 21 -0.35 -26.73 0.63
CA HIS A 21 -1.42 -25.98 1.26
C HIS A 21 -2.35 -25.51 0.13
N LYS A 22 -3.32 -26.34 -0.23
CA LYS A 22 -4.45 -25.93 -1.06
C LYS A 22 -5.15 -24.85 -0.26
N LYS A 23 -4.93 -23.57 -0.62
CA LYS A 23 -5.69 -22.43 -0.09
C LYS A 23 -7.17 -22.82 -0.19
N SER A 24 -7.91 -22.67 0.91
CA SER A 24 -9.33 -22.98 0.92
C SER A 24 -10.02 -22.05 -0.09
N ILE A 25 -10.97 -22.58 -0.86
CA ILE A 25 -11.75 -21.80 -1.85
C ILE A 25 -12.35 -20.51 -1.25
N PRO A 26 -12.84 -20.48 0.02
CA PRO A 26 -13.33 -19.26 0.65
C PRO A 26 -12.30 -18.12 0.74
N ALA A 27 -11.05 -18.41 1.11
CA ALA A 27 -10.02 -17.38 1.25
C ALA A 27 -9.63 -16.74 -0.10
N LEU A 28 -9.72 -17.50 -1.21
CA LEU A 28 -9.52 -16.95 -2.55
C LEU A 28 -10.66 -16.02 -2.97
N GLN A 29 -11.92 -16.37 -2.65
CA GLN A 29 -13.08 -15.55 -2.97
C GLN A 29 -13.09 -14.24 -2.15
N GLU A 30 -12.72 -14.31 -0.87
CA GLU A 30 -12.56 -13.12 -0.02
C GLU A 30 -11.45 -12.19 -0.53
N ARG A 31 -10.36 -12.77 -1.05
CA ARG A 31 -9.26 -12.03 -1.67
C ARG A 31 -9.70 -11.30 -2.94
N GLU A 32 -10.38 -12.00 -3.84
CA GLU A 32 -10.93 -11.39 -5.06
C GLU A 32 -11.90 -10.27 -4.70
N ARG A 33 -12.78 -10.49 -3.70
CA ARG A 33 -13.71 -9.47 -3.21
C ARG A 33 -13.00 -8.24 -2.65
N LEU A 34 -11.97 -8.42 -1.82
CA LEU A 34 -11.19 -7.30 -1.26
C LEU A 34 -10.55 -6.47 -2.37
N VAL A 35 -9.96 -7.13 -3.36
CA VAL A 35 -9.34 -6.48 -4.53
C VAL A 35 -10.37 -5.69 -5.33
N ASP A 36 -11.53 -6.27 -5.61
CA ASP A 36 -12.60 -5.60 -6.34
C ASP A 36 -13.13 -4.37 -5.58
N LEU A 37 -13.35 -4.50 -4.27
CA LEU A 37 -13.81 -3.41 -3.42
C LEU A 37 -12.80 -2.26 -3.37
N VAL A 38 -11.50 -2.54 -3.15
CA VAL A 38 -10.45 -1.51 -3.15
C VAL A 38 -10.37 -0.85 -4.53
N SER A 39 -10.38 -1.64 -5.61
CA SER A 39 -10.31 -1.12 -6.98
C SER A 39 -11.50 -0.20 -7.32
N GLN A 40 -12.69 -0.50 -6.83
CA GLN A 40 -13.89 0.28 -7.10
C GLN A 40 -13.99 1.52 -6.20
N ARG A 41 -13.73 1.36 -4.90
CA ARG A 41 -13.97 2.41 -3.90
C ARG A 41 -12.78 3.36 -3.74
N PHE A 42 -11.53 2.93 -3.88
CA PHE A 42 -10.39 3.78 -3.52
C PHE A 42 -10.09 4.88 -4.55
N GLN A 43 -10.49 4.70 -5.80
CA GLN A 43 -10.35 5.70 -6.85
C GLN A 43 -11.47 6.75 -6.81
N GLY A 44 -11.20 7.94 -7.35
CA GLY A 44 -12.18 9.01 -7.51
C GLY A 44 -11.71 10.36 -6.98
N ARG A 45 -12.63 11.32 -6.94
CA ARG A 45 -12.42 12.64 -6.34
C ARG A 45 -13.08 12.67 -4.96
N PHE A 46 -12.38 13.22 -3.97
CA PHE A 46 -12.86 13.37 -2.60
C PHE A 46 -12.52 14.76 -2.05
N ASP A 47 -13.31 15.29 -1.13
CA ASP A 47 -12.97 16.48 -0.35
C ASP A 47 -13.71 16.53 0.99
N ASN A 48 -13.22 17.33 1.94
CA ASN A 48 -13.81 17.46 3.27
C ASN A 48 -14.60 18.77 3.46
N LEU A 49 -15.08 19.41 2.39
CA LEU A 49 -15.77 20.70 2.49
C LEU A 49 -16.94 20.65 3.49
N ASP A 50 -17.71 19.56 3.47
CA ASP A 50 -18.89 19.41 4.33
C ASP A 50 -18.48 19.37 5.82
N GLN A 51 -17.35 18.73 6.14
CA GLN A 51 -16.77 18.71 7.50
C GLN A 51 -16.33 20.11 7.93
N VAL A 52 -15.62 20.84 7.07
CA VAL A 52 -15.15 22.21 7.36
C VAL A 52 -16.32 23.16 7.61
N LEU A 53 -17.38 23.07 6.81
CA LEU A 53 -18.58 23.89 7.00
C LEU A 53 -19.30 23.56 8.33
N LEU A 54 -19.33 22.29 8.72
CA LEU A 54 -19.90 21.87 10.02
C LEU A 54 -19.07 22.36 11.20
N ASP A 55 -17.74 22.28 11.12
CA ASP A 55 -16.83 22.80 12.14
C ASP A 55 -17.01 24.31 12.36
N GLN A 56 -17.08 25.06 11.26
CA GLN A 56 -17.30 26.51 11.27
C GLN A 56 -18.67 26.87 11.84
N ALA A 57 -19.73 26.15 11.43
CA ALA A 57 -21.07 26.37 11.94
C ALA A 57 -21.20 26.03 13.44
N SER A 58 -20.36 25.11 13.93
CA SER A 58 -20.29 24.73 15.35
C SER A 58 -19.51 25.73 16.22
N GLY A 59 -18.91 26.77 15.62
CA GLY A 59 -18.17 27.80 16.33
C GLY A 59 -16.88 27.29 16.96
N LEU A 60 -16.25 26.26 16.37
CA LEU A 60 -14.92 25.82 16.80
C LEU A 60 -13.89 26.95 16.67
N ASP A 61 -12.86 26.90 17.50
CA ASP A 61 -11.72 27.80 17.35
C ASP A 61 -11.12 27.64 15.94
N PRO A 62 -10.70 28.72 15.26
CA PRO A 62 -10.10 28.61 13.93
C PRO A 62 -8.93 27.62 13.83
N LEU A 63 -8.19 27.38 14.93
CA LEU A 63 -7.11 26.39 15.00
C LEU A 63 -7.60 24.95 15.14
N ASP A 64 -8.86 24.76 15.50
CA ASP A 64 -9.53 23.47 15.68
C ASP A 64 -10.41 23.08 14.48
N VAL A 65 -10.66 24.02 13.55
CA VAL A 65 -11.36 23.74 12.29
C VAL A 65 -10.44 22.93 11.37
N HIS A 66 -10.96 21.87 10.76
CA HIS A 66 -10.17 21.11 9.80
C HIS A 66 -9.75 21.99 8.60
N GLU A 67 -8.51 21.83 8.15
CA GLU A 67 -8.07 22.40 6.89
C GLU A 67 -8.89 21.81 5.74
N ARG A 68 -9.32 22.65 4.80
CA ARG A 68 -10.03 22.18 3.60
C ARG A 68 -9.05 21.65 2.58
N PHE A 69 -9.21 20.40 2.18
CA PHE A 69 -8.49 19.86 1.03
C PHE A 69 -9.32 18.92 0.19
N ASP A 70 -8.86 18.77 -1.04
CA ASP A 70 -9.38 17.86 -2.04
C ASP A 70 -8.31 16.80 -2.34
N CYS A 71 -8.77 15.62 -2.73
CA CYS A 71 -7.95 14.50 -3.18
C CYS A 71 -8.49 13.96 -4.50
N LEU A 72 -7.61 13.73 -5.47
CA LEU A 72 -7.91 12.96 -6.69
C LEU A 72 -7.05 11.69 -6.68
N ILE A 73 -7.69 10.53 -6.73
CA ILE A 73 -7.04 9.21 -6.85
C ILE A 73 -7.41 8.61 -8.19
N GLN A 74 -6.42 8.45 -9.07
CA GLN A 74 -6.58 8.01 -10.46
C GLN A 74 -5.80 6.70 -10.68
N PRO A 75 -6.44 5.61 -11.14
CA PRO A 75 -5.73 4.40 -11.52
C PRO A 75 -4.83 4.62 -12.73
N ILE A 76 -3.73 3.88 -12.78
CA ILE A 76 -2.74 3.91 -13.85
C ILE A 76 -2.76 2.56 -14.55
N LYS A 77 -3.11 2.56 -15.83
CA LYS A 77 -3.07 1.38 -16.68
C LYS A 77 -1.64 1.16 -17.18
N LEU A 78 -0.88 0.27 -16.53
CA LEU A 78 0.52 0.01 -16.88
C LEU A 78 0.68 -0.88 -18.13
N THR A 79 -0.28 -1.75 -18.41
CA THR A 79 -0.24 -2.64 -19.58
C THR A 79 -1.28 -2.22 -20.62
N LYS A 80 -0.94 -2.33 -21.91
CA LYS A 80 -1.94 -2.32 -22.99
C LYS A 80 -2.94 -3.45 -22.72
N ASP A 81 -4.21 -3.22 -23.05
CA ASP A 81 -5.35 -4.14 -22.89
C ASP A 81 -5.16 -5.47 -23.66
N GLU A 82 -4.14 -6.26 -23.34
CA GLU A 82 -4.15 -7.68 -23.65
C GLU A 82 -5.19 -8.31 -22.72
N PRO A 83 -6.30 -8.84 -23.25
CA PRO A 83 -7.28 -9.54 -22.43
C PRO A 83 -6.52 -10.65 -21.72
N ARG A 84 -6.48 -10.61 -20.38
CA ARG A 84 -5.79 -11.59 -19.52
C ARG A 84 -6.24 -13.00 -19.91
N GLY A 85 -5.54 -13.59 -20.87
CA GLY A 85 -5.89 -14.86 -21.49
C GLY A 85 -5.44 -15.98 -20.58
N GLY A 86 -6.38 -16.60 -19.87
CA GLY A 86 -6.26 -17.95 -19.29
C GLY A 86 -5.16 -18.21 -18.25
N GLY A 87 -4.31 -17.23 -17.91
CA GLY A 87 -3.28 -17.33 -16.89
C GLY A 87 -3.87 -17.33 -15.47
N SER A 88 -3.18 -18.01 -14.55
CA SER A 88 -3.59 -18.22 -13.15
C SER A 88 -4.19 -16.97 -12.50
N ARG A 89 -5.46 -17.05 -12.06
CA ARG A 89 -6.18 -15.98 -11.35
C ARG A 89 -5.62 -15.66 -9.96
N SER A 90 -4.58 -16.37 -9.51
CA SER A 90 -4.09 -16.30 -8.13
C SER A 90 -3.48 -14.96 -7.70
N ASN A 91 -3.10 -14.10 -8.65
CA ASN A 91 -2.31 -12.87 -8.40
C ASN A 91 -3.02 -11.57 -8.84
N ILE A 92 -4.36 -11.55 -8.87
CA ILE A 92 -5.10 -10.32 -9.21
C ILE A 92 -4.96 -9.32 -8.07
N VAL A 93 -4.31 -8.18 -8.31
CA VAL A 93 -4.26 -7.02 -7.40
C VAL A 93 -4.92 -5.80 -8.07
N PRO A 94 -5.35 -4.78 -7.31
CA PRO A 94 -5.84 -3.53 -7.89
C PRO A 94 -4.79 -2.89 -8.80
N ASP A 95 -5.27 -2.10 -9.76
CA ASP A 95 -4.36 -1.26 -10.55
C ASP A 95 -3.65 -0.26 -9.62
N PRO A 96 -2.37 0.03 -9.86
CA PRO A 96 -1.70 1.06 -9.10
C PRO A 96 -2.33 2.43 -9.39
N CYS A 97 -2.23 3.35 -8.43
CA CYS A 97 -2.91 4.64 -8.49
C CYS A 97 -1.93 5.80 -8.29
N ILE A 98 -2.23 6.94 -8.91
CA ILE A 98 -1.65 8.23 -8.52
C ILE A 98 -2.68 9.00 -7.69
N ALA A 99 -2.23 9.56 -6.57
CA ALA A 99 -3.02 10.39 -5.69
C ALA A 99 -2.45 11.81 -5.60
N LEU A 100 -3.31 12.80 -5.81
CA LEU A 100 -2.99 14.23 -5.79
C LEU A 100 -3.83 14.92 -4.71
N TYR A 101 -3.18 15.62 -3.78
CA TYR A 101 -3.84 16.34 -2.69
C TYR A 101 -3.54 17.83 -2.79
N TYR A 102 -4.59 18.65 -2.72
CA TYR A 102 -4.50 20.11 -2.91
C TYR A 102 -5.48 20.85 -2.00
N PHE A 103 -5.12 22.06 -1.57
CA PHE A 103 -5.92 22.85 -0.63
C PHE A 103 -7.04 23.64 -1.32
N ASP A 104 -8.10 23.90 -0.57
CA ASP A 104 -9.16 24.88 -0.89
C ASP A 104 -9.92 24.64 -2.20
N GLY A 105 -9.82 23.47 -2.81
CA GLY A 105 -10.32 23.21 -4.16
C GLY A 105 -9.49 23.89 -5.26
N GLU A 106 -8.28 24.36 -4.96
CA GLU A 106 -7.36 25.02 -5.91
C GLU A 106 -6.24 24.05 -6.34
N PRO A 107 -6.27 23.50 -7.57
CA PRO A 107 -5.27 22.53 -8.04
C PRO A 107 -3.82 23.02 -7.99
N THR A 108 -3.58 24.33 -8.10
CA THR A 108 -2.25 24.95 -8.00
C THR A 108 -1.67 24.88 -6.58
N LYS A 109 -2.50 24.69 -5.56
CA LYS A 109 -2.09 24.47 -4.16
C LYS A 109 -1.84 22.99 -3.86
N LEU A 110 -1.31 22.25 -4.82
CA LEU A 110 -0.93 20.85 -4.66
C LEU A 110 0.15 20.74 -3.58
N PHE A 111 -0.09 19.94 -2.53
CA PHE A 111 0.86 19.79 -1.42
C PHE A 111 1.38 18.36 -1.28
N ARG A 112 0.66 17.36 -1.81
CA ARG A 112 1.11 15.95 -1.77
C ARG A 112 0.81 15.26 -3.09
N ILE A 113 1.80 14.50 -3.57
CA ILE A 113 1.71 13.58 -4.71
C ILE A 113 2.19 12.22 -4.21
N ARG A 114 1.42 11.17 -4.44
CA ARG A 114 1.78 9.80 -4.06
C ARG A 114 1.42 8.83 -5.16
N TYR A 115 2.31 7.87 -5.40
CA TYR A 115 2.00 6.68 -6.19
C TYR A 115 1.77 5.51 -5.23
N TYR A 116 0.67 4.78 -5.46
CA TYR A 116 0.26 3.63 -4.66
C TYR A 116 0.32 2.36 -5.50
N SER A 117 0.95 1.31 -4.99
CA SER A 117 0.91 -0.04 -5.56
C SER A 117 0.40 -1.05 -4.54
N PHE A 118 -0.21 -2.13 -5.02
CA PHE A 118 -0.92 -3.09 -4.18
C PHE A 118 -0.36 -4.50 -4.31
N HIS A 119 -0.30 -5.21 -3.19
CA HIS A 119 0.29 -6.54 -3.06
C HIS A 119 -0.55 -7.41 -2.14
N HIS A 120 -0.69 -8.69 -2.47
CA HIS A 120 -1.25 -9.66 -1.53
C HIS A 120 -0.25 -9.95 -0.43
N VAL A 121 -0.70 -9.97 0.83
CA VAL A 121 0.10 -10.49 1.93
C VAL A 121 -0.62 -11.69 2.57
N PRO A 122 0.11 -12.80 2.84
CA PRO A 122 -0.51 -14.03 3.35
C PRO A 122 -0.95 -13.91 4.81
N ASP A 123 -0.25 -13.11 5.61
CA ASP A 123 -0.54 -12.82 7.01
C ASP A 123 -0.53 -11.29 7.18
N ALA A 124 -1.44 -10.72 7.98
CA ALA A 124 -1.28 -9.33 8.41
C ALA A 124 -0.01 -9.24 9.26
N PRO A 125 0.95 -8.37 8.91
CA PRO A 125 1.98 -7.98 9.85
C PRO A 125 1.27 -7.35 11.05
N HIS A 126 1.65 -7.74 12.27
CA HIS A 126 1.08 -7.15 13.47
C HIS A 126 1.34 -5.64 13.46
N ALA A 127 0.27 -4.84 13.36
CA ALA A 127 0.25 -3.58 14.09
C ALA A 127 0.34 -3.99 15.56
N ALA A 128 1.46 -3.66 16.23
CA ALA A 128 1.58 -3.99 17.63
C ALA A 128 0.42 -3.29 18.36
N ASN A 129 -0.16 -4.00 19.33
CA ASN A 129 -1.36 -3.49 19.99
C ASN A 129 -0.99 -2.17 20.68
N SER A 130 -1.71 -1.10 20.33
CA SER A 130 -1.76 0.14 21.10
C SER A 130 -2.40 -0.16 22.47
N ALA A 131 -1.61 -0.70 23.38
CA ALA A 131 -1.98 -0.90 24.77
C ALA A 131 -1.95 0.45 25.50
N THR A 132 -2.91 1.33 25.21
CA THR A 132 -3.35 2.38 26.14
C THR A 132 -4.31 1.74 27.15
N GLY A 133 -3.77 0.86 27.99
CA GLY A 133 -4.51 0.19 29.05
C GLY A 133 -3.61 0.04 30.26
N GLY A 134 -3.45 1.11 31.03
CA GLY A 134 -2.84 1.06 32.36
C GLY A 134 -3.66 0.15 33.27
N GLY A 135 -3.28 -1.11 33.34
CA GLY A 135 -3.82 -2.10 34.26
C GLY A 135 -2.72 -3.07 34.64
N ASP A 136 -2.19 -2.91 35.84
CA ASP A 136 -1.30 -3.88 36.49
C ASP A 136 -1.99 -5.25 36.53
N VAL A 137 -1.67 -6.11 35.58
CA VAL A 137 -1.92 -7.55 35.67
C VAL A 137 -0.57 -8.24 35.62
N LEU A 138 -0.08 -8.58 36.80
CA LEU A 138 1.06 -9.46 37.00
C LEU A 138 0.69 -10.87 36.55
N GLY A 139 1.31 -11.31 35.46
CA GLY A 139 1.38 -12.71 35.06
C GLY A 139 0.54 -13.02 33.84
N ASP A 140 1.15 -12.93 32.65
CA ASP A 140 1.09 -13.96 31.61
C ASP A 140 2.08 -13.60 30.48
N ASP A 141 2.56 -14.64 29.81
CA ASP A 141 3.67 -14.73 28.86
C ASP A 141 3.71 -13.60 27.79
N PRO A 142 4.77 -12.76 27.70
CA PRO A 142 4.84 -11.64 26.76
C PRO A 142 5.14 -12.02 25.30
N GLY A 143 4.95 -13.29 24.89
CA GLY A 143 5.46 -13.81 23.62
C GLY A 143 4.48 -14.53 22.70
N ALA A 144 3.20 -14.68 23.07
CA ALA A 144 2.24 -15.35 22.20
C ALA A 144 1.67 -14.36 21.16
N GLU A 145 2.38 -14.18 20.04
CA GLU A 145 1.89 -13.51 18.83
C GLU A 145 0.60 -14.18 18.34
N THR A 146 -0.56 -13.60 18.66
CA THR A 146 -1.84 -14.07 18.13
C THR A 146 -2.00 -13.59 16.69
N LYS A 147 -1.46 -14.35 15.73
CA LYS A 147 -1.69 -14.10 14.30
C LYS A 147 -3.18 -13.86 14.04
N ARG A 148 -3.51 -12.73 13.40
CA ARG A 148 -4.86 -12.50 12.89
C ARG A 148 -5.02 -13.32 11.61
N ASP A 149 -5.85 -14.35 11.68
CA ASP A 149 -6.30 -15.05 10.47
C ASP A 149 -7.19 -14.09 9.67
N GLY A 150 -6.85 -13.85 8.40
CA GLY A 150 -7.59 -12.92 7.56
C GLY A 150 -7.03 -12.78 6.14
N VAL A 151 -7.77 -12.07 5.30
CA VAL A 151 -7.35 -11.72 3.95
C VAL A 151 -6.98 -10.24 3.93
N PHE A 152 -5.73 -9.97 3.56
CA PHE A 152 -5.15 -8.64 3.63
C PHE A 152 -4.56 -8.20 2.29
N LEU A 153 -4.65 -6.90 2.03
CA LEU A 153 -4.04 -6.28 0.87
C LEU A 153 -3.09 -5.17 1.34
N GLN A 154 -1.81 -5.32 1.05
CA GLN A 154 -0.81 -4.31 1.36
C GLN A 154 -0.77 -3.25 0.26
N MET A 155 -0.87 -1.99 0.65
CA MET A 155 -0.65 -0.81 -0.18
C MET A 155 0.73 -0.23 0.15
N ARG A 156 1.58 -0.10 -0.86
CA ARG A 156 2.91 0.51 -0.78
C ARG A 156 2.89 1.92 -1.37
N LEU A 157 3.66 2.81 -0.77
CA LEU A 157 3.64 4.23 -1.07
C LEU A 157 4.96 4.67 -1.68
N TRP A 158 4.89 5.50 -2.71
CA TRP A 158 6.07 5.98 -3.42
C TRP A 158 6.01 7.50 -3.63
N LYS A 159 7.18 8.13 -3.53
CA LYS A 159 7.40 9.51 -3.94
C LYS A 159 7.82 9.56 -5.40
N LEU A 160 7.24 10.49 -6.13
CA LEU A 160 7.72 10.83 -7.46
C LEU A 160 9.07 11.58 -7.34
N PRO A 161 10.03 11.30 -8.21
CA PRO A 161 11.28 12.04 -8.29
C PRO A 161 11.06 13.50 -8.67
N GLN A 162 12.01 14.34 -8.32
CA GLN A 162 12.25 15.56 -9.10
C GLN A 162 13.01 15.15 -10.37
N PRO A 163 12.61 15.57 -11.59
CA PRO A 163 11.76 16.73 -11.92
C PRO A 163 10.27 16.42 -12.10
N TRP A 164 9.83 15.16 -12.10
CA TRP A 164 8.45 14.78 -12.44
C TRP A 164 7.42 15.44 -11.53
N ALA A 165 7.68 15.47 -10.23
CA ALA A 165 6.78 16.14 -9.28
C ALA A 165 6.60 17.63 -9.61
N SER A 166 7.63 18.29 -10.16
CA SER A 166 7.53 19.70 -10.62
C SER A 166 6.69 19.82 -11.89
N GLU A 167 6.83 18.89 -12.84
CA GLU A 167 6.01 18.85 -14.05
C GLU A 167 4.53 18.62 -13.75
N VAL A 168 4.21 17.68 -12.85
CA VAL A 168 2.84 17.45 -12.36
C VAL A 168 2.27 18.71 -11.73
N ARG A 169 3.06 19.42 -10.90
CA ARG A 169 2.64 20.69 -10.29
C ARG A 169 2.38 21.78 -11.31
N GLN A 170 3.20 21.88 -12.34
CA GLN A 170 3.00 22.84 -13.41
C GLN A 170 1.71 22.54 -14.19
N ALA A 171 1.49 21.26 -14.54
CA ALA A 171 0.27 20.80 -15.20
C ALA A 171 -1.00 21.03 -14.35
N ALA A 172 -0.88 21.06 -13.02
CA ALA A 172 -2.01 21.34 -12.15
C ALA A 172 -2.59 22.75 -12.34
N ALA A 173 -1.82 23.70 -12.90
CA ALA A 173 -2.34 25.01 -13.30
C ALA A 173 -3.37 24.93 -14.43
N ASP A 174 -3.25 23.92 -15.30
CA ASP A 174 -4.18 23.69 -16.40
C ASP A 174 -5.37 22.80 -15.96
N GLY A 175 -5.22 22.07 -14.85
CA GLY A 175 -6.28 21.31 -14.19
C GLY A 175 -5.78 20.04 -13.51
N ILE A 176 -6.44 19.63 -12.42
CA ILE A 176 -5.98 18.48 -11.63
C ILE A 176 -6.03 17.15 -12.39
N ALA A 177 -7.02 16.97 -13.28
CA ALA A 177 -7.12 15.78 -14.12
C ALA A 177 -5.97 15.71 -15.14
N ILE A 178 -5.53 16.87 -15.66
CA ILE A 178 -4.37 16.95 -16.56
C ILE A 178 -3.09 16.61 -15.79
N ALA A 179 -2.93 17.12 -14.58
CA ALA A 179 -1.81 16.76 -13.72
C ALA A 179 -1.75 15.25 -13.43
N ALA A 180 -2.90 14.62 -13.18
CA ALA A 180 -2.97 13.16 -12.96
C ALA A 180 -2.58 12.37 -14.22
N ASP A 181 -3.03 12.79 -15.40
CA ASP A 181 -2.65 12.17 -16.68
C ASP A 181 -1.15 12.34 -16.98
N VAL A 182 -0.58 13.53 -16.74
CA VAL A 182 0.87 13.76 -16.84
C VAL A 182 1.64 12.82 -15.91
N ALA A 183 1.23 12.71 -14.65
CA ALA A 183 1.86 11.80 -13.69
C ALA A 183 1.80 10.34 -14.15
N ALA A 184 0.63 9.89 -14.63
CA ALA A 184 0.43 8.55 -15.14
C ALA A 184 1.32 8.25 -16.35
N ARG A 185 1.43 9.19 -17.30
CA ARG A 185 2.27 9.04 -18.50
C ARG A 185 3.75 8.95 -18.16
N LEU A 186 4.24 9.78 -17.24
CA LEU A 186 5.63 9.73 -16.78
C LEU A 186 5.97 8.36 -16.18
N LEU A 187 5.06 7.81 -15.36
CA LEU A 187 5.22 6.48 -14.76
C LEU A 187 5.20 5.37 -15.83
N VAL A 188 4.22 5.39 -16.73
CA VAL A 188 4.13 4.39 -17.82
C VAL A 188 5.36 4.43 -18.73
N GLY A 189 5.83 5.63 -19.09
CA GLY A 189 7.02 5.80 -19.91
C GLY A 189 8.26 5.18 -19.27
N SER A 190 8.47 5.41 -17.98
CA SER A 190 9.59 4.83 -17.23
C SER A 190 9.54 3.30 -17.16
N VAL A 191 8.35 2.71 -16.95
CA VAL A 191 8.20 1.26 -16.94
C VAL A 191 8.58 0.69 -18.31
N GLN A 192 8.07 1.27 -19.40
CA GLN A 192 8.36 0.82 -20.76
C GLN A 192 9.85 0.95 -21.12
N GLU A 193 10.52 2.02 -20.69
CA GLU A 193 11.97 2.21 -20.89
C GLU A 193 12.78 1.15 -20.15
N ALA A 194 12.40 0.86 -18.90
CA ALA A 194 13.09 -0.14 -18.10
C ALA A 194 12.88 -1.57 -18.66
N GLU A 195 11.70 -1.88 -19.19
CA GLU A 195 11.41 -3.15 -19.90
C GLU A 195 12.25 -3.30 -21.17
N ARG A 196 12.38 -2.23 -21.97
CA ARG A 196 13.26 -2.21 -23.15
C ARG A 196 14.72 -2.45 -22.76
N ALA A 197 15.21 -1.74 -21.74
CA ALA A 197 16.57 -1.89 -21.25
C ALA A 197 16.86 -3.29 -20.65
N ALA A 198 15.85 -3.98 -20.10
CA ALA A 198 15.97 -5.36 -19.67
C ALA A 198 16.06 -6.32 -20.87
N THR A 199 15.24 -6.08 -21.90
CA THR A 199 15.22 -6.87 -23.14
C THR A 199 16.55 -6.78 -23.89
N ASP A 200 17.11 -5.57 -24.02
CA ASP A 200 18.40 -5.34 -24.70
C ASP A 200 19.57 -6.02 -23.97
N ARG A 201 19.52 -6.12 -22.64
CA ARG A 201 20.52 -6.85 -21.83
C ARG A 201 20.39 -8.38 -21.94
N GLY A 202 19.22 -8.89 -22.28
CA GLY A 202 18.96 -10.31 -22.52
C GLY A 202 19.49 -10.83 -23.87
N GLY A 203 19.96 -9.94 -24.76
CA GLY A 203 20.50 -10.28 -26.08
C GLY A 203 21.90 -10.90 -26.08
N GLU A 204 22.63 -10.89 -24.95
CA GLU A 204 23.95 -11.52 -24.80
C GLU A 204 23.92 -12.75 -23.86
N ALA A 205 22.81 -13.49 -23.78
CA ALA A 205 22.79 -14.80 -23.14
C ALA A 205 23.37 -15.88 -24.07
N GLY A 206 24.69 -15.84 -24.25
CA GLY A 206 25.46 -17.01 -24.64
C GLY A 206 25.30 -18.09 -23.56
N THR A 207 24.89 -19.28 -23.99
CA THR A 207 24.92 -20.57 -23.28
C THR A 207 25.87 -20.62 -22.08
N LEU A 208 25.33 -20.56 -20.87
CA LEU A 208 26.00 -21.06 -19.66
C LEU A 208 25.07 -22.05 -18.95
N VAL A 209 25.24 -23.31 -19.33
CA VAL A 209 24.82 -24.47 -18.55
C VAL A 209 25.74 -24.58 -17.34
N GLY A 210 25.20 -24.53 -16.12
CA GLY A 210 25.94 -25.01 -14.95
C GLY A 210 25.52 -24.46 -13.59
N VAL A 211 24.90 -25.34 -12.80
CA VAL A 211 24.98 -25.45 -11.33
C VAL A 211 24.06 -24.55 -10.50
N GLY A 212 22.86 -25.07 -10.22
CA GLY A 212 22.37 -25.29 -8.85
C GLY A 212 22.22 -24.08 -7.93
N THR A 213 21.13 -23.33 -8.09
CA THR A 213 20.50 -22.59 -6.99
C THR A 213 19.00 -22.49 -7.28
N THR A 214 18.21 -22.54 -6.22
CA THR A 214 16.74 -22.60 -6.19
C THR A 214 16.07 -21.64 -7.17
N ALA A 215 15.06 -22.14 -7.89
CA ALA A 215 14.23 -21.34 -8.78
C ALA A 215 13.65 -20.12 -8.03
N PRO A 216 13.64 -18.92 -8.64
CA PRO A 216 12.82 -17.83 -8.14
C PRO A 216 11.35 -18.26 -8.23
N ASP A 217 10.57 -17.99 -7.18
CA ASP A 217 9.13 -18.21 -7.20
C ASP A 217 8.53 -17.42 -8.38
N GLU A 218 7.73 -18.08 -9.23
CA GLU A 218 7.11 -17.50 -10.44
C GLU A 218 6.03 -16.43 -10.15
N ASP A 219 6.00 -15.86 -8.93
CA ASP A 219 5.02 -14.90 -8.44
C ASP A 219 5.50 -13.44 -8.50
N ASP A 220 6.61 -13.16 -9.19
CA ASP A 220 7.11 -11.78 -9.38
C ASP A 220 6.18 -10.98 -10.31
N VAL A 221 5.19 -10.37 -9.66
CA VAL A 221 4.54 -9.10 -10.01
C VAL A 221 5.53 -8.21 -10.77
N VAL A 222 5.08 -7.64 -11.90
CA VAL A 222 5.78 -6.62 -12.73
C VAL A 222 6.91 -5.97 -11.95
N PRO A 223 8.19 -6.15 -12.32
CA PRO A 223 9.29 -5.85 -11.41
C PRO A 223 9.16 -4.40 -10.93
N LEU A 224 8.90 -4.19 -9.63
CA LEU A 224 8.93 -2.88 -8.98
C LEU A 224 10.26 -2.15 -9.23
N GLN A 225 11.30 -2.90 -9.63
CA GLN A 225 12.58 -2.42 -10.15
C GLN A 225 12.47 -1.55 -11.42
N LEU A 226 11.35 -1.59 -12.15
CA LEU A 226 11.10 -0.80 -13.36
C LEU A 226 10.64 0.64 -13.06
N LEU A 227 10.25 0.94 -11.82
CA LEU A 227 9.94 2.30 -11.35
C LEU A 227 11.19 2.99 -10.78
N SER A 228 12.36 2.71 -11.35
CA SER A 228 13.69 3.15 -10.91
C SER A 228 13.82 4.62 -10.46
N PRO A 229 13.08 5.63 -11.00
CA PRO A 229 13.25 6.98 -10.49
C PRO A 229 12.29 7.30 -9.32
N CYS A 230 11.28 6.48 -9.03
CA CYS A 230 10.43 6.65 -7.84
C CYS A 230 11.12 6.10 -6.59
N SER A 231 10.91 6.78 -5.46
CA SER A 231 11.45 6.34 -4.17
C SER A 231 10.34 5.76 -3.30
N GLU A 232 10.45 4.47 -2.95
CA GLU A 232 9.54 3.82 -2.01
C GLU A 232 9.66 4.46 -0.62
N LEU A 233 8.53 4.66 0.04
CA LEU A 233 8.48 5.00 1.45
C LEU A 233 8.46 3.71 2.25
N VAL A 234 9.63 3.09 2.35
CA VAL A 234 9.83 1.82 3.07
C VAL A 234 9.37 1.98 4.52
N GLY A 235 8.57 1.02 5.00
CA GLY A 235 8.01 1.05 6.34
C GLY A 235 6.71 1.85 6.45
N CYS A 236 6.27 2.52 5.38
CA CYS A 236 5.00 3.26 5.34
C CYS A 236 3.87 2.46 4.69
N GLU A 237 3.97 1.13 4.68
CA GLU A 237 2.96 0.27 4.09
C GLU A 237 1.66 0.33 4.90
N VAL A 238 0.55 0.34 4.18
CA VAL A 238 -0.80 0.36 4.74
C VAL A 238 -1.48 -0.96 4.41
N VAL A 239 -2.05 -1.62 5.41
CA VAL A 239 -2.68 -2.92 5.23
C VAL A 239 -4.19 -2.76 5.24
N TRP A 240 -4.83 -3.12 4.14
CA TRP A 240 -6.28 -3.10 3.98
C TRP A 240 -6.90 -4.45 4.38
N GLU A 241 -8.03 -4.37 5.06
CA GLU A 241 -8.95 -5.47 5.34
C GLU A 241 -10.40 -5.03 5.06
N TYR A 242 -11.28 -6.01 4.87
CA TYR A 242 -12.71 -5.75 4.72
C TYR A 242 -13.45 -6.07 6.02
N ASP A 243 -14.10 -5.05 6.60
CA ASP A 243 -14.97 -5.20 7.75
C ASP A 243 -16.41 -5.44 7.30
N SER A 244 -16.77 -6.72 7.21
CA SER A 244 -18.13 -7.14 6.83
C SER A 244 -19.24 -6.68 7.79
N THR A 245 -18.92 -6.27 9.02
CA THR A 245 -19.92 -5.80 10.00
C THR A 245 -20.45 -4.43 9.61
N ASN A 246 -19.56 -3.56 9.15
CA ASN A 246 -19.87 -2.18 8.79
C ASN A 246 -19.95 -1.95 7.27
N ASP A 247 -19.63 -2.97 6.47
CA ASP A 247 -19.45 -2.88 5.01
C ASP A 247 -18.38 -1.87 4.59
N ASP A 248 -17.36 -1.70 5.42
CA ASP A 248 -16.27 -0.76 5.20
C ASP A 248 -14.96 -1.48 4.88
N LEU A 249 -14.08 -0.82 4.14
CA LEU A 249 -12.68 -1.18 4.02
C LEU A 249 -11.90 -0.42 5.09
N ARG A 250 -11.15 -1.13 5.92
CA ARG A 250 -10.29 -0.54 6.95
C ARG A 250 -8.84 -0.70 6.54
N ALA A 251 -8.04 0.30 6.83
CA ALA A 251 -6.61 0.22 6.61
C ALA A 251 -5.84 0.86 7.75
N GLU A 252 -4.69 0.28 8.08
CA GLU A 252 -3.80 0.79 9.10
C GLU A 252 -2.37 0.76 8.57
N MET A 253 -1.63 1.83 8.86
CA MET A 253 -0.18 1.83 8.65
C MET A 253 0.48 0.91 9.67
N LEU A 254 1.40 0.06 9.22
CA LEU A 254 2.11 -0.84 10.12
C LEU A 254 2.84 -0.06 11.23
N GLU A 255 2.62 -0.46 12.49
CA GLU A 255 3.06 0.34 13.63
C GLU A 255 4.60 0.45 13.68
N GLY A 256 5.09 1.67 13.92
CA GLY A 256 6.50 1.94 14.20
C GLY A 256 7.44 1.90 13.00
N SER A 257 6.96 1.55 11.80
CA SER A 257 7.82 1.38 10.62
C SER A 257 7.94 2.62 9.75
N CYS A 258 6.98 3.55 9.77
CA CYS A 258 7.03 4.70 8.88
C CYS A 258 7.79 5.88 9.48
N VAL A 259 9.08 5.96 9.18
CA VAL A 259 9.92 7.11 9.49
C VAL A 259 10.38 7.75 8.20
N VAL A 260 10.07 9.04 8.02
CA VAL A 260 10.42 9.79 6.81
C VAL A 260 11.22 11.05 7.16
N ASP A 261 12.10 11.44 6.26
CA ASP A 261 12.79 12.73 6.38
C ASP A 261 11.78 13.89 6.16
N SER A 262 11.86 14.87 7.05
CA SER A 262 11.07 16.09 6.93
C SER A 262 11.48 16.89 5.71
N GLU A 263 10.52 17.14 4.83
CA GLU A 263 10.71 18.04 3.68
C GLU A 263 10.84 19.51 4.11
N ARG A 264 10.37 19.85 5.33
CA ARG A 264 10.42 21.22 5.87
C ARG A 264 11.70 21.51 6.65
N THR A 265 12.25 20.51 7.33
CA THR A 265 13.43 20.67 8.21
C THR A 265 14.49 19.62 7.85
N PRO A 266 15.52 19.96 7.06
CA PRO A 266 16.56 19.02 6.69
C PRO A 266 17.21 18.36 7.90
N GLY A 267 17.40 17.03 7.83
CA GLY A 267 18.00 16.22 8.90
C GLY A 267 17.05 15.86 10.05
N LYS A 268 15.80 16.34 10.02
CA LYS A 268 14.77 15.97 11.00
C LYS A 268 13.94 14.80 10.49
N GLN A 269 13.75 13.79 11.35
CA GLN A 269 12.88 12.66 11.05
C GLN A 269 11.48 12.85 11.62
N ILE A 270 10.51 12.29 10.94
CA ILE A 270 9.10 12.30 11.33
C ILE A 270 8.60 10.87 11.31
N ARG A 271 8.06 10.41 12.44
CA ARG A 271 7.30 9.16 12.52
C ARG A 271 5.87 9.44 12.08
N VAL A 272 5.40 8.73 11.08
CA VAL A 272 4.04 8.89 10.54
C VAL A 272 3.18 7.72 11.01
N THR A 273 1.91 7.98 11.25
CA THR A 273 0.86 6.98 11.47
C THR A 273 -0.31 7.32 10.58
N ASP A 274 -1.04 6.32 10.10
CA ASP A 274 -2.22 6.53 9.28
C ASP A 274 -3.26 5.44 9.56
N GLU A 275 -4.52 5.85 9.63
CA GLU A 275 -5.68 4.97 9.74
C GLU A 275 -6.70 5.43 8.70
N LEU A 276 -7.17 4.49 7.88
CA LEU A 276 -8.09 4.76 6.79
C LEU A 276 -9.37 3.94 6.98
N ILE A 277 -10.51 4.58 6.73
CA ILE A 277 -11.80 3.89 6.58
C ILE A 277 -12.42 4.34 5.28
N LEU A 278 -12.82 3.40 4.44
CA LEU A 278 -13.33 3.67 3.11
C LEU A 278 -14.63 2.90 2.86
N ASN A 279 -15.64 3.63 2.41
CA ASN A 279 -16.89 3.06 1.92
C ASN A 279 -17.30 3.68 0.58
N ASP A 280 -18.54 3.40 0.17
CA ASP A 280 -19.04 3.88 -1.13
C ASP A 280 -19.13 5.41 -1.19
N LEU A 281 -19.27 6.09 -0.05
CA LEU A 281 -19.55 7.53 0.02
C LEU A 281 -18.37 8.35 0.52
N GLN A 282 -17.50 7.78 1.35
CA GLN A 282 -16.51 8.56 2.10
C GLN A 282 -15.19 7.81 2.27
N LEU A 283 -14.10 8.58 2.28
CA LEU A 283 -12.78 8.19 2.76
C LEU A 283 -12.45 8.98 4.03
N SER A 284 -12.32 8.30 5.15
CA SER A 284 -11.82 8.84 6.42
C SER A 284 -10.30 8.65 6.49
N ILE A 285 -9.55 9.69 6.87
CA ILE A 285 -8.08 9.67 6.98
C ILE A 285 -7.64 10.23 8.33
N ASN A 286 -6.85 9.46 9.08
CA ASN A 286 -6.25 9.87 10.35
C ASN A 286 -4.71 9.92 10.27
N ASP A 287 -4.18 10.70 9.32
CA ASP A 287 -2.73 10.85 9.09
C ASP A 287 -2.13 11.83 10.11
N CYS A 288 -1.20 11.33 10.92
CA CYS A 288 -0.48 12.11 11.92
C CYS A 288 1.03 11.96 11.75
N GLY A 289 1.76 13.06 11.93
CA GLY A 289 3.21 13.08 11.94
C GLY A 289 3.74 13.52 13.29
N PHE A 290 4.65 12.74 13.87
CA PHE A 290 5.27 12.98 15.16
C PHE A 290 6.77 13.19 15.00
N ASP A 291 7.30 14.12 15.78
CA ASP A 291 8.73 14.30 15.96
C ASP A 291 9.33 13.05 16.62
N THR A 292 10.37 12.47 16.01
CA THR A 292 10.98 11.22 16.50
C THR A 292 11.73 11.38 17.82
N ASP A 293 12.21 12.59 18.12
CA ASP A 293 13.06 12.84 19.29
C ASP A 293 12.22 13.23 20.52
N THR A 294 11.20 14.05 20.30
CA THR A 294 10.35 14.62 21.36
C THR A 294 8.99 13.95 21.48
N GLY A 295 8.55 13.21 20.46
CA GLY A 295 7.20 12.65 20.37
C GLY A 295 6.11 13.70 20.11
N ALA A 296 6.47 14.97 19.91
CA ALA A 296 5.52 16.05 19.69
C ALA A 296 4.81 15.90 18.33
N LEU A 297 3.50 16.16 18.30
CA LEU A 297 2.73 16.21 17.06
C LEU A 297 3.22 17.37 16.18
N ILE A 298 3.68 17.05 14.97
CA ILE A 298 4.14 18.01 13.95
C ILE A 298 2.98 18.40 13.02
N TYR A 299 2.21 17.43 12.56
CA TYR A 299 1.04 17.64 11.71
C TYR A 299 -0.02 16.57 11.99
N GLY A 300 -1.25 16.83 11.54
CA GLY A 300 -2.42 15.99 11.80
C GLY A 300 -3.39 16.69 12.75
N ASN A 301 -4.57 16.10 12.94
CA ASN A 301 -5.58 16.66 13.82
C ASN A 301 -5.18 16.49 15.29
N ARG A 302 -5.07 17.59 16.05
CA ARG A 302 -4.64 17.57 17.46
C ARG A 302 -5.59 16.85 18.40
N LYS A 303 -6.86 16.71 18.02
CA LYS A 303 -7.91 16.01 18.77
C LYS A 303 -8.04 14.54 18.33
N GLY A 304 -7.22 14.09 17.38
CA GLY A 304 -7.32 12.75 16.80
C GLY A 304 -8.60 12.54 16.00
N ILE A 305 -9.25 13.63 15.55
CA ILE A 305 -10.45 13.55 14.72
C ILE A 305 -10.00 13.37 13.27
N PRO A 306 -10.44 12.30 12.57
CA PRO A 306 -10.03 12.08 11.19
C PRO A 306 -10.65 13.10 10.23
N TYR A 307 -9.98 13.31 9.11
CA TYR A 307 -10.54 14.05 7.98
C TYR A 307 -11.59 13.18 7.29
N LEU A 308 -12.79 13.74 7.09
CA LEU A 308 -13.92 13.03 6.50
C LEU A 308 -14.12 13.50 5.05
N LEU A 309 -13.54 12.78 4.11
CA LEU A 309 -13.54 13.16 2.70
C LEU A 309 -14.73 12.51 1.97
N GLN A 310 -15.72 13.32 1.58
CA GLN A 310 -16.86 12.88 0.78
C GLN A 310 -16.43 12.61 -0.66
N ARG A 311 -16.84 11.48 -1.21
CA ARG A 311 -16.72 11.20 -2.64
C ARG A 311 -17.55 12.22 -3.41
N ARG A 312 -16.93 12.87 -4.38
CA ARG A 312 -17.61 13.78 -5.30
C ARG A 312 -17.87 13.08 -6.62
N THR A 313 -19.05 13.30 -7.18
CA THR A 313 -19.35 12.86 -8.54
C THR A 313 -18.45 13.61 -9.52
N PRO A 314 -17.96 12.93 -10.58
CA PRO A 314 -17.18 13.56 -11.65
C PRO A 314 -17.87 14.77 -12.27
#